data_AF-A0A2E2IX46-F1
#
_entry.id   AF-A0A2E2IX46-F1
#
_cell.length_a   1.000
_cell.length_b   1.000
_cell.length_c   1.000
_cell.angle_alpha   90.00
_cell.angle_beta   90.00
_cell.angle_gamma   90.00
#
_symmetry.space_group_name_H-M   'P 1'
#
loop_
_entity.id
_entity.type
_entity.pdbx_description
1 polymer ?
#
loop_
_entity_poly.entity_id
_entity_poly.type
_entity_poly.pdbx_seq_one_letter_code
_entity_poly.pdbx_strand_id
1 'polypeptide(L)'
;MLPKITVFLKEDFKQPRILMKKLTLITLLLVFGSCTAQRTAFKNLSEKNGKIGIGTTQPDELLTVKGKIHTQEVLVDLDGAVAPDYVFEHYFEGASTLHRDYQLLSLQEVEKFIKEHHHLPKIPSAQQLQEEGLSLKEMNLLLLEKVEELTLYTLQQQKEISALQNQVEKLINSQD
;
A
#
# COMPACT_ATOMS: atom_id res chain seq x y z
N MET A 1 71.19 71.17 -48.61
CA MET A 1 69.73 70.91 -48.70
C MET A 1 69.37 69.82 -47.70
N LEU A 2 68.54 70.16 -46.70
CA LEU A 2 67.70 69.24 -45.92
C LEU A 2 66.24 69.62 -46.27
N PRO A 3 65.24 68.71 -46.27
CA PRO A 3 64.57 68.25 -45.03
C PRO A 3 64.05 66.77 -45.16
N LYS A 4 63.32 66.07 -44.28
CA LYS A 4 62.53 66.31 -43.05
C LYS A 4 62.22 64.94 -42.40
N ILE A 5 62.08 64.89 -41.08
CA ILE A 5 61.63 63.75 -40.26
C ILE A 5 60.10 63.85 -40.07
N THR A 6 59.34 62.74 -40.21
CA THR A 6 57.99 62.58 -39.61
C THR A 6 57.61 61.10 -39.36
N VAL A 7 57.80 60.67 -38.11
CA VAL A 7 56.91 59.93 -37.15
C VAL A 7 55.59 59.24 -37.60
N PHE A 8 55.26 58.13 -36.90
CA PHE A 8 53.96 57.42 -36.71
C PHE A 8 53.53 56.44 -37.82
N LEU A 9 53.33 55.12 -37.60
CA LEU A 9 52.35 54.52 -36.67
C LEU A 9 52.81 53.15 -36.12
N LYS A 10 52.45 52.96 -34.86
CA LYS A 10 52.40 51.75 -34.04
C LYS A 10 51.45 50.72 -34.64
N GLU A 11 51.84 49.45 -34.66
CA GLU A 11 51.02 48.31 -34.19
C GLU A 11 51.75 46.96 -34.35
N ASP A 12 52.29 46.47 -33.24
CA ASP A 12 52.82 45.12 -33.08
C ASP A 12 51.68 44.09 -33.15
N PHE A 13 51.44 43.48 -34.31
CA PHE A 13 50.57 42.30 -34.41
C PHE A 13 51.38 41.00 -34.37
N LYS A 14 51.94 40.70 -33.19
CA LYS A 14 52.60 39.41 -32.92
C LYS A 14 51.67 38.52 -32.08
N GLN A 15 51.22 37.43 -32.71
CA GLN A 15 50.81 36.11 -32.16
C GLN A 15 49.32 35.71 -32.20
N PRO A 16 48.88 34.97 -33.25
CA PRO A 16 47.60 34.24 -33.23
C PRO A 16 47.63 32.95 -32.38
N ARG A 17 48.83 32.40 -32.07
CA ARG A 17 48.97 31.15 -31.29
C ARG A 17 48.56 31.27 -29.83
N ILE A 18 48.75 32.45 -29.20
CA ILE A 18 48.32 32.69 -27.81
C ILE A 18 46.79 32.78 -27.74
N LEU A 19 46.17 33.39 -28.76
CA LEU A 19 44.72 33.54 -28.84
C LEU A 19 44.01 32.18 -28.99
N MET A 20 44.53 31.28 -29.82
CA MET A 20 43.96 29.93 -29.98
C MET A 20 44.10 29.07 -28.71
N LYS A 21 45.20 29.20 -27.96
CA LYS A 21 45.40 28.48 -26.67
C LYS A 21 44.50 29.02 -25.55
N LYS A 22 44.22 30.33 -25.53
CA LYS A 22 43.26 30.92 -24.59
C LYS A 22 41.83 30.51 -24.93
N LEU A 23 41.50 30.42 -26.22
CA LEU A 23 40.19 29.96 -26.69
C LEU A 23 39.94 28.48 -26.36
N THR A 24 40.94 27.60 -26.50
CA THR A 24 40.82 26.19 -26.09
C THR A 24 40.78 25.99 -24.58
N LEU A 25 41.40 26.87 -23.80
CA LEU A 25 41.30 26.85 -22.33
C LEU A 25 39.90 27.31 -21.86
N ILE A 26 39.30 28.29 -22.55
CA ILE A 26 37.95 28.78 -22.26
C ILE A 26 36.87 27.75 -22.64
N THR A 27 37.03 27.03 -23.76
CA THR A 27 36.10 25.94 -24.12
C THR A 27 36.25 24.74 -23.20
N LEU A 28 37.47 24.42 -22.73
CA LEU A 28 37.68 23.38 -21.71
C LEU A 28 36.97 23.74 -20.39
N LEU A 29 36.98 25.01 -20.00
CA LEU A 29 36.32 25.50 -18.79
C LEU A 29 34.77 25.55 -18.92
N LEU A 30 34.24 25.71 -20.13
CA LEU A 30 32.80 25.63 -20.44
C LEU A 30 32.26 24.19 -20.46
N VAL A 31 33.10 23.18 -20.76
CA VAL A 31 32.68 21.75 -20.79
C VAL A 31 32.67 21.11 -19.39
N PHE A 32 33.43 21.65 -18.43
CA PHE A 32 33.34 21.23 -17.01
C PHE A 32 32.24 21.97 -16.23
N GLY A 33 31.59 22.95 -16.84
CA GLY A 33 30.43 23.67 -16.30
C GLY A 33 29.11 22.93 -16.49
N SER A 34 29.12 21.59 -16.54
CA SER A 34 27.93 20.78 -16.35
C SER A 34 27.42 21.02 -14.94
N CYS A 35 26.66 22.10 -14.78
CA CYS A 35 25.81 22.34 -13.64
C CYS A 35 24.99 21.05 -13.45
N THR A 36 25.33 20.27 -12.44
CA THR A 36 24.37 19.33 -11.88
C THR A 36 23.24 20.21 -11.40
N ALA A 37 22.18 20.34 -12.22
CA ALA A 37 20.95 20.99 -11.82
C ALA A 37 20.53 20.29 -10.53
N GLN A 38 20.73 20.98 -9.41
CA GLN A 38 20.42 20.45 -8.10
C GLN A 38 18.90 20.32 -8.08
N ARG A 39 18.40 19.10 -8.33
CA ARG A 39 17.01 18.75 -8.09
C ARG A 39 16.70 19.27 -6.70
N THR A 40 15.75 20.18 -6.59
CA THR A 40 15.15 20.54 -5.31
C THR A 40 14.60 19.25 -4.74
N ALA A 41 15.37 18.61 -3.85
CA ALA A 41 14.96 17.40 -3.19
C ALA A 41 13.72 17.77 -2.38
N PHE A 42 12.56 17.30 -2.81
CA PHE A 42 11.36 17.33 -1.99
C PHE A 42 11.74 16.75 -0.64
N LYS A 43 11.73 17.56 0.42
CA LYS A 43 12.33 17.25 1.73
C LYS A 43 11.90 15.89 2.30
N ASN A 44 10.68 15.45 1.96
CA ASN A 44 10.09 14.23 2.46
C ASN A 44 9.88 13.15 1.39
N LEU A 45 10.34 13.33 0.15
CA LEU A 45 10.23 12.33 -0.91
C LEU A 45 11.62 11.81 -1.30
N SER A 46 11.78 10.50 -1.25
CA SER A 46 12.98 9.79 -1.67
C SER A 46 12.67 8.85 -2.83
N GLU A 47 13.66 8.64 -3.69
CA GLU A 47 13.64 7.62 -4.73
C GLU A 47 14.86 6.72 -4.53
N LYS A 48 14.65 5.41 -4.53
CA LYS A 48 15.70 4.40 -4.42
C LYS A 48 15.32 3.20 -5.26
N ASN A 49 16.13 2.90 -6.29
CA ASN A 49 15.93 1.73 -7.17
C ASN A 49 14.53 1.71 -7.84
N GLY A 50 14.01 2.88 -8.24
CA GLY A 50 12.68 3.02 -8.85
C GLY A 50 11.50 2.99 -7.86
N LYS A 51 11.76 2.84 -6.56
CA LYS A 51 10.74 2.89 -5.51
C LYS A 51 10.62 4.30 -4.93
N ILE A 52 9.39 4.71 -4.61
CA ILE A 52 9.09 6.03 -4.03
C ILE A 52 8.84 5.90 -2.53
N GLY A 53 9.62 6.64 -1.74
CA GLY A 53 9.44 6.75 -0.29
C GLY A 53 8.92 8.12 0.10
N ILE A 54 7.86 8.19 0.89
CA ILE A 54 7.38 9.43 1.53
C ILE A 54 7.64 9.33 3.04
N GLY A 55 8.51 10.19 3.58
CA GLY A 55 8.90 10.17 5.00
C GLY A 55 9.90 9.05 5.38
N THR A 56 10.40 8.29 4.41
CA THR A 56 11.44 7.25 4.58
C THR A 56 12.51 7.38 3.49
N THR A 57 13.76 6.98 3.78
CA THR A 57 14.85 6.85 2.80
C THR A 57 15.09 5.41 2.37
N GLN A 58 14.35 4.48 2.95
CA GLN A 58 14.41 3.05 2.69
C GLN A 58 13.01 2.56 2.32
N PRO A 59 12.54 2.84 1.09
CA PRO A 59 11.29 2.25 0.61
C PRO A 59 11.45 0.73 0.41
N ASP A 60 10.53 -0.03 0.96
CA ASP A 60 10.40 -1.49 0.84
C ASP A 60 9.45 -1.89 -0.29
N GLU A 61 8.46 -1.07 -0.63
CA GLU A 61 7.50 -1.27 -1.71
C GLU A 61 7.59 -0.19 -2.80
N LEU A 62 6.86 -0.35 -3.91
CA LEU A 62 6.82 0.66 -4.99
C LEU A 62 6.45 2.05 -4.45
N LEU A 63 5.54 2.10 -3.47
CA LEU A 63 5.20 3.29 -2.71
C LEU A 63 5.20 2.94 -1.21
N THR A 64 6.19 3.45 -0.48
CA THR A 64 6.27 3.34 0.98
C THR A 64 5.99 4.68 1.62
N VAL A 65 5.00 4.76 2.51
CA VAL A 65 4.68 5.99 3.25
C VAL A 65 4.91 5.76 4.74
N LYS A 66 5.92 6.40 5.30
CA LYS A 66 6.15 6.44 6.74
C LYS A 66 5.34 7.58 7.36
N GLY A 67 4.04 7.34 7.55
CA GLY A 67 3.12 8.33 8.10
C GLY A 67 1.66 8.00 7.76
N LYS A 68 0.78 9.01 7.90
CA LYS A 68 -0.63 8.89 7.54
C LYS A 68 -0.84 9.26 6.08
N ILE A 69 -1.70 8.51 5.41
CA ILE A 69 -2.22 8.85 4.08
C ILE A 69 -3.61 9.45 4.28
N HIS A 70 -3.82 10.70 3.88
CA HIS A 70 -5.14 11.32 3.84
C HIS A 70 -5.62 11.30 2.38
N THR A 71 -6.64 10.50 2.10
CA THR A 71 -7.24 10.31 0.78
C THR A 71 -8.76 10.27 0.92
N GLN A 72 -9.48 10.56 -0.16
CA GLN A 72 -10.93 10.45 -0.20
C GLN A 72 -11.39 9.00 -0.38
N GLU A 73 -10.66 8.23 -1.18
CA GLU A 73 -10.98 6.83 -1.49
C GLU A 73 -9.70 6.04 -1.76
N VAL A 74 -9.76 4.73 -1.51
CA VAL A 74 -8.75 3.75 -1.90
C VAL A 74 -9.48 2.64 -2.63
N LEU A 75 -9.25 2.51 -3.94
CA LEU A 75 -9.69 1.36 -4.71
C LEU A 75 -8.61 0.27 -4.61
N VAL A 76 -9.02 -0.94 -4.23
CA VAL A 76 -8.12 -2.09 -4.11
C VAL A 76 -8.59 -3.19 -5.04
N ASP A 77 -7.82 -3.46 -6.09
CA ASP A 77 -8.19 -4.47 -7.06
C ASP A 77 -8.11 -5.88 -6.46
N LEU A 78 -9.19 -6.63 -6.67
CA LEU A 78 -9.34 -8.01 -6.25
C LEU A 78 -8.94 -8.95 -7.40
N ASP A 79 -7.82 -8.71 -8.07
CA ASP A 79 -7.33 -9.60 -9.14
C ASP A 79 -7.21 -11.04 -8.58
N GLY A 80 -8.20 -11.88 -8.90
CA GLY A 80 -8.30 -13.27 -8.44
C GLY A 80 -8.73 -13.49 -6.99
N ALA A 81 -8.96 -12.46 -6.17
CA ALA A 81 -9.47 -12.65 -4.81
C ALA A 81 -10.99 -12.86 -4.86
N VAL A 82 -11.42 -14.06 -4.49
CA VAL A 82 -12.84 -14.42 -4.44
C VAL A 82 -13.46 -13.74 -3.23
N ALA A 83 -14.57 -13.02 -3.43
CA ALA A 83 -15.39 -12.54 -2.33
C ALA A 83 -15.81 -13.72 -1.44
N PRO A 84 -16.00 -13.53 -0.12
CA PRO A 84 -16.26 -14.62 0.80
C PRO A 84 -17.65 -15.27 0.67
N ASP A 85 -18.39 -15.02 -0.41
CA ASP A 85 -19.67 -15.64 -0.78
C ASP A 85 -19.69 -17.17 -0.61
N TYR A 86 -18.52 -17.82 -0.67
CA TYR A 86 -18.35 -19.23 -0.35
C TYR A 86 -18.86 -19.64 1.03
N VAL A 87 -18.97 -18.71 2.00
CA VAL A 87 -19.56 -18.97 3.32
C VAL A 87 -21.03 -19.36 3.17
N PHE A 88 -21.77 -18.61 2.37
CA PHE A 88 -23.16 -18.91 2.06
C PHE A 88 -23.32 -20.10 1.13
N GLU A 89 -22.47 -20.23 0.10
CA GLU A 89 -22.47 -21.41 -0.80
C GLU A 89 -22.30 -22.70 0.03
N HIS A 90 -21.33 -22.73 0.94
CA HIS A 90 -21.12 -23.89 1.81
C HIS A 90 -22.34 -24.18 2.69
N TYR A 91 -22.96 -23.15 3.28
CA TYR A 91 -24.09 -23.33 4.17
C TYR A 91 -25.37 -23.78 3.46
N PHE A 92 -25.68 -23.24 2.28
CA PHE A 92 -26.93 -23.53 1.56
C PHE A 92 -26.80 -24.66 0.54
N GLU A 93 -25.63 -24.82 -0.09
CA GLU A 93 -25.39 -25.78 -1.17
C GLU A 93 -24.51 -26.96 -0.72
N GLY A 94 -23.88 -26.86 0.45
CA GLY A 94 -23.06 -27.90 1.07
C GLY A 94 -21.57 -27.86 0.69
N ALA A 95 -21.21 -27.16 -0.40
CA ALA A 95 -19.82 -26.93 -0.78
C ALA A 95 -19.70 -25.70 -1.69
N SER A 96 -18.64 -24.92 -1.50
CA SER A 96 -18.26 -23.88 -2.46
C SER A 96 -17.45 -24.47 -3.61
N THR A 97 -17.69 -23.98 -4.83
CA THR A 97 -16.92 -24.40 -6.02
C THR A 97 -15.47 -23.92 -5.97
N LEU A 98 -15.25 -22.73 -5.39
CA LEU A 98 -13.96 -22.04 -5.30
C LEU A 98 -13.24 -22.35 -3.98
N HIS A 99 -13.98 -22.58 -2.90
CA HIS A 99 -13.43 -22.86 -1.56
C HIS A 99 -13.98 -24.17 -0.97
N ARG A 100 -13.59 -25.30 -1.55
CA ARG A 100 -14.07 -26.62 -1.09
C ARG A 100 -13.62 -27.00 0.31
N ASP A 101 -12.48 -26.48 0.75
CA ASP A 101 -11.92 -26.76 2.08
C ASP A 101 -12.48 -25.82 3.17
N TYR A 102 -13.38 -24.90 2.81
CA TYR A 102 -14.04 -24.05 3.79
C TYR A 102 -14.98 -24.87 4.67
N GLN A 103 -14.90 -24.62 5.98
CA GLN A 103 -15.79 -25.21 6.97
C GLN A 103 -16.29 -24.11 7.91
N LEU A 104 -17.62 -24.02 8.04
CA LEU A 104 -18.24 -23.20 9.07
C LEU A 104 -18.10 -23.90 10.42
N LEU A 105 -17.38 -23.28 11.35
CA LEU A 105 -17.21 -23.81 12.71
C LEU A 105 -18.53 -23.73 13.50
N SER A 106 -18.74 -24.62 14.46
CA SER A 106 -19.83 -24.46 15.43
C SER A 106 -19.53 -23.35 16.43
N LEU A 107 -20.56 -22.75 17.03
CA LEU A 107 -20.38 -21.74 18.11
C LEU A 107 -19.56 -22.28 19.29
N GLN A 108 -19.64 -23.58 19.57
CA GLN A 108 -18.86 -24.24 20.63
C GLN A 108 -17.36 -24.30 20.29
N GLU A 109 -17.03 -24.63 19.03
CA GLU A 109 -15.65 -24.63 18.55
C GLU A 109 -15.07 -23.22 18.51
N VAL A 110 -15.86 -22.24 18.06
CA VAL A 110 -15.50 -20.82 18.07
C VAL A 110 -15.24 -20.36 19.51
N GLU A 111 -16.13 -20.68 20.45
CA GLU A 111 -15.95 -20.34 21.87
C GLU A 111 -14.67 -20.96 22.44
N LYS A 112 -14.40 -22.24 22.14
CA LYS A 112 -13.17 -22.91 22.56
C LYS A 112 -11.94 -22.20 22.02
N PHE A 113 -11.94 -21.86 20.73
CA PHE A 113 -10.83 -21.16 20.09
C PHE A 113 -10.58 -19.78 20.73
N ILE A 114 -11.65 -19.01 20.97
CA ILE A 114 -11.55 -17.68 21.59
C ILE A 114 -11.02 -17.78 23.02
N LYS A 115 -11.43 -18.80 23.79
CA LYS A 115 -10.92 -19.03 25.16
C LYS A 115 -9.43 -19.36 25.17
N GLU A 116 -8.94 -20.08 24.16
CA GLU A 116 -7.54 -20.52 24.08
C GLU A 116 -6.62 -19.44 23.48
N HIS A 117 -7.07 -18.72 22.45
CA HIS A 117 -6.23 -17.82 21.65
C HIS A 117 -6.56 -16.33 21.81
N HIS A 118 -7.68 -15.97 22.45
CA HIS A 118 -8.12 -14.59 22.68
C HIS A 118 -8.32 -13.73 21.42
N HIS A 119 -8.48 -14.36 20.26
CA HIS A 119 -8.90 -13.72 19.02
C HIS A 119 -9.81 -14.67 18.21
N LEU A 120 -10.43 -14.15 17.15
CA LEU A 120 -11.27 -14.97 16.27
C LEU A 120 -10.42 -15.91 15.40
N PRO A 121 -10.97 -17.08 14.99
CA PRO A 121 -10.33 -17.92 13.98
C PRO A 121 -10.03 -17.12 12.70
N LYS A 122 -8.87 -17.41 12.08
CA LYS A 122 -8.32 -16.73 10.87
C LYS A 122 -7.96 -15.25 11.03
N ILE A 123 -8.38 -14.58 12.11
CA ILE A 123 -7.96 -13.21 12.39
C ILE A 123 -6.61 -13.25 13.10
N PRO A 124 -5.59 -12.54 12.61
CA PRO A 124 -4.28 -12.49 13.26
C PRO A 124 -4.38 -11.88 14.66
N SER A 125 -3.54 -12.37 15.57
CA SER A 125 -3.44 -11.82 16.92
C SER A 125 -2.91 -10.38 16.90
N ALA A 126 -3.16 -9.63 17.98
CA ALA A 126 -2.62 -8.28 18.14
C ALA A 126 -1.09 -8.23 18.05
N GLN A 127 -0.40 -9.28 18.53
CA GLN A 127 1.05 -9.38 18.43
C GLN A 127 1.50 -9.55 16.97
N GLN A 128 0.88 -10.47 16.23
CA GLN A 128 1.18 -10.67 14.80
C GLN A 128 0.95 -9.39 13.99
N LEU A 129 -0.17 -8.70 14.25
CA LEU A 129 -0.47 -7.41 13.61
C LEU A 129 0.57 -6.32 13.90
N GLN A 130 1.17 -6.34 15.10
CA GLN A 130 2.20 -5.38 15.47
C GLN A 130 3.55 -5.68 14.79
N GLU A 131 3.87 -6.95 14.58
CA GLU A 131 5.13 -7.39 14.00
C GLU A 131 5.12 -7.34 12.46
N GLU A 132 4.05 -7.85 11.84
CA GLU A 132 3.96 -8.08 10.39
C GLU A 132 3.17 -6.97 9.67
N GLY A 133 2.41 -6.15 10.41
CA GLY A 133 1.44 -5.24 9.82
C GLY A 133 0.23 -5.98 9.26
N LEU A 134 -0.57 -5.31 8.42
CA LEU A 134 -1.74 -5.92 7.80
C LEU A 134 -2.09 -5.28 6.47
N SER A 135 -2.42 -6.11 5.49
CA SER A 135 -2.96 -5.66 4.22
C SER A 135 -4.41 -5.19 4.36
N LEU A 136 -4.71 -3.98 3.86
CA LEU A 136 -6.08 -3.45 3.84
C LEU A 136 -7.04 -4.37 3.07
N LYS A 137 -6.57 -4.97 1.97
CA LYS A 137 -7.33 -5.93 1.16
C LYS A 137 -7.73 -7.14 2.00
N GLU A 138 -6.73 -7.76 2.62
CA GLU A 138 -6.89 -9.00 3.37
C GLU A 138 -7.82 -8.79 4.56
N MET A 139 -7.64 -7.71 5.31
CA MET A 139 -8.50 -7.41 6.47
C MET A 139 -9.95 -7.22 6.05
N ASN A 140 -10.21 -6.48 4.97
CA ASN A 140 -11.58 -6.25 4.51
C ASN A 140 -12.25 -7.55 4.06
N LEU A 141 -11.51 -8.45 3.40
CA LEU A 141 -12.04 -9.77 3.01
C LEU A 141 -12.30 -10.65 4.24
N LEU A 142 -11.38 -10.70 5.19
CA LEU A 142 -11.55 -11.44 6.45
C LEU A 142 -12.74 -10.91 7.27
N LEU A 143 -12.90 -9.59 7.35
CA LEU A 143 -14.04 -8.97 8.04
C LEU A 143 -15.36 -9.33 7.37
N LEU A 144 -15.41 -9.29 6.03
CA LEU A 144 -16.61 -9.67 5.29
C LEU A 144 -16.94 -11.15 5.53
N GLU A 145 -15.95 -12.04 5.50
CA GLU A 145 -16.13 -13.47 5.86
C GLU A 145 -16.72 -13.62 7.27
N LYS A 146 -16.18 -12.90 8.28
CA LYS A 146 -16.72 -12.97 9.65
C LYS A 146 -18.13 -12.41 9.75
N VAL A 147 -18.48 -11.38 8.97
CA VAL A 147 -19.85 -10.82 8.93
C VAL A 147 -20.84 -11.82 8.35
N GLU A 148 -20.46 -12.56 7.31
CA GLU A 148 -21.29 -13.61 6.73
C GLU A 148 -21.50 -14.77 7.72
N GLU A 149 -20.43 -15.23 8.38
CA GLU A 149 -20.52 -16.24 9.45
C GLU A 149 -21.46 -15.77 10.58
N LEU A 150 -21.29 -14.54 11.07
CA LEU A 150 -22.17 -13.94 12.09
C LEU A 150 -23.63 -13.88 11.65
N THR A 151 -23.87 -13.58 10.38
CA THR A 151 -25.22 -13.55 9.81
C THR A 151 -25.85 -14.94 9.84
N LEU A 152 -25.10 -15.98 9.46
CA LEU A 152 -25.56 -17.37 9.54
C LEU A 152 -25.87 -17.80 10.98
N TYR A 153 -24.99 -17.51 11.93
CA TYR A 153 -25.24 -17.82 13.34
C TYR A 153 -26.48 -17.10 13.87
N THR A 154 -26.68 -15.83 13.49
CA THR A 154 -27.86 -15.05 13.88
C THR A 154 -29.15 -15.66 13.32
N LEU A 155 -29.13 -16.09 12.05
CA LEU A 155 -30.27 -16.79 11.43
C LEU A 155 -30.57 -18.12 12.13
N GLN A 156 -29.53 -18.87 12.51
CA GLN A 156 -29.69 -20.11 13.27
C GLN A 156 -30.31 -19.85 14.65
N GLN A 157 -29.78 -18.87 15.39
CA GLN A 157 -30.31 -18.47 16.69
C GLN A 157 -31.77 -18.03 16.60
N GLN A 158 -32.15 -17.25 15.58
CA GLN A 158 -33.53 -16.82 15.38
C GLN A 158 -34.48 -18.01 15.16
N LYS A 159 -34.04 -19.05 14.40
CA LYS A 159 -34.82 -20.27 14.21
C LYS A 159 -35.03 -21.03 15.52
N GLU A 160 -33.98 -21.15 16.34
CA GLU A 160 -34.06 -21.79 17.66
C GLU A 160 -35.00 -21.03 18.59
N ILE A 161 -34.90 -19.70 18.64
CA ILE A 161 -35.80 -18.85 19.44
C ILE A 161 -37.26 -19.04 19.02
N SER A 162 -37.55 -19.00 17.72
CA SER A 162 -38.91 -19.20 17.22
C SER A 162 -39.43 -20.62 17.53
N ALA A 163 -38.57 -21.64 17.46
CA ALA A 163 -38.95 -23.00 17.83
C ALA A 163 -39.28 -23.12 19.33
N LEU A 164 -38.50 -22.46 20.19
CA LEU A 164 -38.74 -22.43 21.64
C LEU A 164 -40.03 -21.67 21.96
N GLN A 165 -40.29 -20.53 21.33
CA GLN A 165 -41.53 -19.75 21.50
C GLN A 165 -42.76 -20.59 21.15
N ASN A 166 -42.73 -21.31 20.02
CA ASN A 166 -43.83 -22.20 19.61
C ASN A 166 -44.05 -23.36 20.60
N GLN A 167 -42.99 -23.89 21.22
CA GLN A 167 -43.12 -24.92 22.26
C GLN A 167 -43.75 -24.36 23.53
N VAL A 168 -43.32 -23.17 23.96
CA VAL A 168 -43.89 -22.48 25.12
C VAL A 168 -45.39 -22.21 24.91
N GLU A 169 -45.78 -21.72 23.74
CA GLU A 169 -47.20 -21.47 23.42
C GLU A 169 -48.04 -22.75 23.49
N LYS A 170 -47.54 -23.86 22.93
CA LYS A 170 -48.23 -25.16 23.01
C LYS A 170 -48.39 -25.66 24.43
N LEU A 171 -47.37 -25.48 25.27
CA LEU A 171 -47.42 -25.89 26.67
C LEU A 171 -48.46 -25.08 27.45
N ILE A 172 -48.50 -23.76 27.24
CA ILE A 172 -49.50 -22.87 27.85
C ILE A 172 -50.92 -23.32 27.43
N ASN A 173 -51.16 -23.49 26.13
CA ASN A 173 -52.48 -23.86 25.61
C ASN A 173 -52.90 -25.30 25.97
N SER A 174 -51.98 -26.15 26.43
CA SER A 174 -52.29 -27.52 26.89
C SER A 174 -52.61 -27.60 28.39
N GLN A 175 -52.42 -26.49 29.13
CA GLN A 175 -52.69 -26.39 30.56
C GLN A 175 -54.04 -25.70 30.87
N ASP A 176 -54.67 -25.10 29.86
CA ASP A 176 -56.05 -24.57 29.88
C ASP A 176 -57.05 -25.62 29.35
#